data_AF-A0A820GHW1-F1
#
_entry.id   AF-A0A820GHW1-F1
#
_cell.length_a   1.000
_cell.length_b   1.000
_cell.length_c   1.000
_cell.angle_alpha   90.00
_cell.angle_beta   90.00
_cell.angle_gamma   90.00
#
_symmetry.space_group_name_H-M   'P 1'
#
loop_
_entity.id
_entity.type
_entity.pdbx_description
1 polymer ?
#
loop_
_entity_poly.entity_id
_entity_poly.type
_entity_poly.pdbx_seq_one_letter_code
_entity_poly.pdbx_strand_id
1 'polypeptide(L)'
;MNVEQRIGGDSPLSPAGITYTEVLAQYIANENIKDLIVWTSARQQAIDTAAKINAPTESLKALNGINPGMFEGLTYREVAERYPEEFAARDRSKYYYRSPGGEV
;
A
#
# COMPACT_ATOMS: atom_id res chain seq x y z
N MET A 1 10.63 -3.07 -1.41
CA MET A 1 9.83 -1.83 -1.27
C MET A 1 9.65 -1.39 0.17
N ASN A 2 8.76 -1.97 1.00
CA ASN A 2 8.51 -1.45 2.36
C ASN A 2 9.75 -1.49 3.27
N VAL A 3 10.49 -2.61 3.27
CA VAL A 3 11.73 -2.77 4.05
C VAL A 3 12.80 -1.75 3.63
N GLU A 4 12.78 -1.33 2.37
CA GLU A 4 13.73 -0.38 1.78
C GLU A 4 13.20 1.06 1.77
N GLN A 5 12.00 1.30 2.33
CA GLN A 5 11.31 2.59 2.33
C GLN A 5 11.12 3.21 0.94
N ARG A 6 10.91 2.36 -0.07
CA ARG A 6 10.61 2.80 -1.44
C ARG A 6 9.12 3.06 -1.61
N ILE A 7 8.79 4.11 -2.35
CA ILE A 7 7.44 4.61 -2.62
C ILE A 7 6.80 3.79 -3.75
N GLY A 8 5.53 3.44 -3.57
CA GLY A 8 4.74 2.71 -4.57
C GLY A 8 5.14 1.24 -4.72
N GLY A 9 5.05 0.73 -5.94
CA GLY A 9 5.38 -0.63 -6.31
C GLY A 9 4.31 -1.66 -6.00
N ASP A 10 4.61 -2.89 -6.39
CA ASP A 10 3.83 -4.08 -6.07
C ASP A 10 4.77 -5.25 -5.75
N SER A 11 5.52 -5.11 -4.66
CA SER A 11 6.46 -6.17 -4.24
C SER A 11 5.78 -7.25 -3.41
N PRO A 12 6.33 -8.47 -3.35
CA PRO A 12 5.83 -9.49 -2.43
C PRO A 12 5.90 -9.06 -0.96
N LEU A 13 5.15 -9.76 -0.11
CA LEU A 13 5.25 -9.61 1.35
C LEU A 13 6.66 -9.95 1.84
N SER A 14 7.11 -9.23 2.87
CA SER A 14 8.32 -9.61 3.62
C SER A 14 8.06 -10.85 4.48
N PRO A 15 9.10 -11.51 5.03
CA PRO A 15 8.90 -12.62 5.98
C PRO A 15 8.00 -12.24 7.16
N ALA A 16 8.16 -11.03 7.71
CA ALA A 16 7.28 -10.52 8.76
C ALA A 16 5.84 -10.29 8.26
N GLY A 17 5.67 -9.84 7.01
CA GLY A 17 4.36 -9.71 6.37
C GLY A 17 3.67 -11.07 6.21
N ILE A 18 4.41 -12.11 5.84
CA ILE A 18 3.89 -13.48 5.75
C ILE A 18 3.42 -13.95 7.14
N THR A 19 4.21 -13.75 8.20
CA THR A 19 3.79 -14.07 9.57
C THR A 19 2.53 -13.30 9.96
N TYR A 20 2.42 -12.03 9.59
CA TYR A 20 1.24 -11.22 9.87
C TYR A 20 -0.03 -11.79 9.23
N THR A 21 0.04 -12.38 8.04
CA THR A 21 -1.13 -13.02 7.39
C THR A 21 -1.77 -14.10 8.24
N GLU A 22 -0.97 -14.87 8.98
CA GLU A 22 -1.44 -15.96 9.84
C GLU A 22 -2.12 -15.41 11.10
N VAL A 23 -1.47 -14.44 11.73
CA VAL A 23 -2.00 -13.77 12.92
C VAL A 23 -3.31 -13.06 12.61
N LEU A 24 -3.39 -12.37 11.46
CA LEU A 24 -4.61 -11.69 11.01
C LEU A 24 -5.75 -12.68 10.76
N ALA A 25 -5.48 -13.78 10.05
CA ALA A 25 -6.51 -14.79 9.78
C ALA A 25 -7.05 -15.42 11.08
N GLN A 26 -6.17 -15.74 12.03
CA GLN A 26 -6.56 -16.26 13.33
C GLN A 26 -7.37 -15.23 14.13
N TYR A 27 -6.94 -13.97 14.13
CA TYR A 27 -7.66 -12.89 14.80
C TYR A 27 -9.08 -12.73 14.26
N ILE A 28 -9.24 -12.63 12.93
CA ILE A 28 -10.55 -12.49 12.29
C ILE A 28 -11.46 -13.70 12.56
N ALA A 29 -10.91 -14.92 12.56
CA ALA A 29 -11.68 -16.11 12.91
C ALA A 29 -12.22 -16.06 14.35
N ASN A 30 -11.46 -15.51 15.29
CA ASN A 30 -11.86 -15.39 16.69
C ASN A 30 -12.93 -14.32 16.94
N GLU A 31 -12.97 -13.27 16.12
CA GLU A 31 -14.00 -12.21 16.22
C GLU A 31 -15.39 -12.71 15.83
N ASN A 32 -15.50 -13.85 15.11
CA ASN A 32 -16.76 -14.49 14.71
C ASN A 32 -17.74 -13.51 14.04
N ILE A 33 -17.22 -12.69 13.13
CA ILE A 33 -17.99 -11.65 12.44
C ILE A 33 -18.94 -12.30 11.46
N LYS A 34 -20.24 -12.12 11.68
CA LYS A 34 -21.28 -12.62 10.78
C LYS A 34 -21.25 -11.87 9.44
N ASP A 35 -21.36 -12.60 8.34
CA ASP A 35 -21.46 -12.06 6.98
C ASP A 35 -20.27 -11.15 6.60
N LEU A 36 -19.07 -11.46 7.09
CA LEU A 36 -17.84 -10.72 6.80
C LEU A 36 -17.54 -10.71 5.29
N ILE A 37 -17.24 -9.53 4.75
CA ILE A 37 -16.68 -9.33 3.41
C ILE A 37 -15.35 -8.61 3.58
N VAL A 38 -14.32 -9.11 2.91
CA VAL A 38 -12.98 -8.53 2.92
C VAL A 38 -12.75 -7.75 1.63
N TRP A 39 -12.33 -6.50 1.75
CA TRP A 39 -11.92 -5.69 0.62
C TRP A 39 -10.42 -5.47 0.62
N THR A 40 -9.81 -5.65 -0.55
CA THR A 40 -8.39 -5.44 -0.78
C THR A 40 -8.19 -4.42 -1.90
N SER A 41 -7.02 -3.80 -1.97
CA SER A 41 -6.59 -3.17 -3.21
C SER A 41 -6.32 -4.24 -4.27
N ALA A 42 -6.16 -3.83 -5.53
CA ALA A 42 -5.74 -4.74 -6.59
C ALA A 42 -4.22 -5.03 -6.59
N ARG A 43 -3.51 -4.68 -5.51
CA ARG A 43 -2.07 -4.93 -5.33
C ARG A 43 -1.85 -6.31 -4.71
N GLN A 44 -0.81 -7.01 -5.16
CA GLN A 44 -0.47 -8.35 -4.71
C GLN A 44 -0.32 -8.42 -3.18
N GLN A 45 0.30 -7.42 -2.55
CA GLN A 45 0.48 -7.38 -1.09
C GLN A 45 -0.84 -7.45 -0.32
N ALA A 46 -1.86 -6.70 -0.77
CA ALA A 46 -3.15 -6.65 -0.08
C ALA A 46 -3.91 -7.97 -0.28
N ILE A 47 -3.84 -8.52 -1.49
CA ILE A 47 -4.44 -9.81 -1.84
C ILE A 47 -3.79 -10.93 -1.00
N ASP A 48 -2.46 -11.01 -0.97
CA ASP A 48 -1.71 -12.01 -0.22
C ASP A 48 -1.99 -11.92 1.29
N THR A 49 -2.15 -10.70 1.81
CA THR A 49 -2.46 -10.49 3.23
C THR A 49 -3.83 -11.05 3.60
N ALA A 50 -4.81 -10.91 2.71
CA ALA A 50 -6.17 -11.42 2.92
C ALA A 50 -6.32 -12.92 2.61
N ALA A 51 -5.36 -13.54 1.91
CA ALA A 51 -5.50 -14.88 1.34
C ALA A 51 -5.83 -16.00 2.35
N LYS A 52 -5.48 -15.83 3.62
CA LYS A 52 -5.76 -16.81 4.69
C LYS A 52 -7.08 -16.55 5.45
N ILE A 53 -7.76 -15.44 5.18
CA ILE A 53 -9.03 -15.10 5.84
C ILE A 53 -10.15 -15.89 5.17
N ASN A 54 -10.91 -16.66 5.95
CA ASN A 54 -12.03 -17.45 5.44
C ASN A 54 -13.29 -16.60 5.27
N ALA A 55 -13.28 -15.68 4.30
CA ALA A 55 -14.40 -14.83 3.95
C ALA A 55 -14.36 -14.46 2.46
N PRO A 56 -15.53 -14.15 1.83
CA PRO A 56 -15.56 -13.55 0.51
C PRO A 56 -14.62 -12.34 0.44
N THR A 57 -13.72 -12.35 -0.52
CA THR A 57 -12.72 -11.29 -0.71
C THR A 57 -12.88 -10.67 -2.09
N GLU A 58 -12.98 -9.35 -2.15
CA GLU A 58 -13.03 -8.60 -3.40
C GLU A 58 -11.84 -7.63 -3.50
N SER A 59 -11.25 -7.55 -4.69
CA SER A 59 -10.17 -6.62 -4.98
C SER A 59 -10.69 -5.41 -5.74
N LEU A 60 -10.56 -4.24 -5.13
CA LEU A 60 -11.06 -2.98 -5.64
C LEU A 60 -9.89 -2.11 -6.09
N LYS A 61 -9.82 -1.77 -7.39
CA LYS A 61 -8.79 -0.86 -7.91
C LYS A 61 -8.82 0.52 -7.25
N ALA A 62 -9.99 0.97 -6.78
CA ALA A 62 -10.16 2.23 -6.06
C ALA A 62 -9.46 2.24 -4.69
N LEU A 63 -9.11 1.07 -4.13
CA LEU A 63 -8.32 0.95 -2.90
C LEU A 63 -6.81 0.88 -3.15
N ASN A 64 -6.36 0.99 -4.41
CA ASN A 64 -4.94 1.09 -4.70
C ASN A 64 -4.35 2.31 -3.99
N GLY A 65 -3.12 2.15 -3.47
CA GLY A 65 -2.39 3.29 -2.93
C GLY A 65 -2.19 4.37 -4.00
N ILE A 66 -2.04 5.61 -3.53
CA ILE A 66 -1.81 6.80 -4.36
C ILE A 66 -0.73 6.51 -5.39
N ASN A 67 -1.02 6.81 -6.65
CA ASN A 67 -0.05 6.71 -7.74
C ASN A 67 1.05 7.78 -7.57
N PRO A 68 2.29 7.38 -7.28
CA PRO A 68 3.37 8.35 -7.03
C PRO A 68 3.95 8.93 -8.32
N GLY A 69 3.47 8.50 -9.50
CA GLY A 69 3.93 8.98 -10.79
C GLY A 69 5.44 8.79 -10.96
N MET A 70 6.15 9.87 -11.26
CA MET A 70 7.60 9.84 -11.44
C MET A 70 8.40 9.43 -10.19
N PHE A 71 7.79 9.39 -9.00
CA PHE A 71 8.46 8.96 -7.76
C PHE A 71 8.35 7.46 -7.48
N GLU A 72 7.69 6.69 -8.36
CA GLU A 72 7.60 5.24 -8.28
C GLU A 72 8.99 4.60 -8.10
N GLY A 73 9.14 3.74 -7.10
CA GLY A 73 10.39 3.03 -6.84
C GLY A 73 11.43 3.84 -6.06
N LEU A 74 11.26 5.15 -5.87
CA LEU A 74 12.21 5.99 -5.15
C LEU A 74 11.97 5.96 -3.64
N THR A 75 13.01 6.17 -2.86
CA THR A 75 12.90 6.53 -1.44
C THR A 75 12.62 8.02 -1.29
N TYR A 76 12.05 8.44 -0.16
CA TYR A 76 11.86 9.88 0.12
C TYR A 76 13.18 10.67 0.08
N ARG A 77 14.29 10.05 0.50
CA ARG A 77 15.62 10.65 0.41
C ARG A 77 16.04 10.88 -1.04
N GLU A 78 15.89 9.87 -1.89
CA GLU A 78 16.19 10.00 -3.33
C GLU A 78 15.29 11.05 -4.00
N VAL A 79 14.02 11.18 -3.58
CA VAL A 79 13.14 12.26 -4.08
C VAL A 79 13.65 13.63 -3.63
N ALA A 80 14.00 13.81 -2.36
CA ALA A 80 14.53 15.09 -1.86
C ALA A 80 15.85 15.48 -2.52
N GLU A 81 16.74 14.51 -2.79
CA GLU A 81 18.03 14.74 -3.44
C GLU A 81 17.89 15.05 -4.93
N ARG A 82 16.99 14.36 -5.65
CA ARG A 82 16.84 14.48 -7.10
C ARG A 82 15.82 15.53 -7.55
N TYR A 83 14.80 15.77 -6.73
CA TYR A 83 13.65 16.63 -7.03
C TYR A 83 13.34 17.57 -5.85
N PRO A 84 14.29 18.41 -5.41
CA PRO A 84 14.13 19.25 -4.23
C PRO A 84 12.96 20.23 -4.34
N GLU A 85 12.69 20.76 -5.53
CA GLU A 85 11.57 21.69 -5.77
C GLU A 85 10.21 20.99 -5.61
N GLU A 86 10.08 19.78 -6.15
CA GLU A 86 8.88 18.94 -6.02
C GLU A 86 8.65 18.49 -4.58
N PHE A 87 9.71 18.09 -3.89
CA PHE A 87 9.67 17.73 -2.48
C PHE A 87 9.16 18.90 -1.62
N ALA A 88 9.70 20.10 -1.86
CA ALA A 88 9.25 21.32 -1.18
C ALA A 88 7.83 21.73 -1.58
N ALA A 89 7.42 21.54 -2.84
CA ALA A 89 6.07 21.82 -3.30
C ALA A 89 5.03 20.91 -2.63
N ARG A 90 5.35 19.62 -2.51
CA ARG A 90 4.53 18.65 -1.78
C ARG A 90 4.42 19.00 -0.30
N ASP A 91 5.51 19.42 0.34
CA ASP A 91 5.47 19.81 1.75
C ASP A 91 4.63 21.07 2.00
N ARG A 92 4.63 22.03 1.07
CA ARG A 92 3.78 23.23 1.16
C ARG A 92 2.29 22.93 1.03
N SER A 93 1.92 21.89 0.28
CA SER A 93 0.51 21.61 -0.02
C SER A 93 0.24 20.12 -0.25
N LYS A 94 0.47 19.30 0.78
CA LYS A 94 0.42 17.82 0.67
C LYS A 94 -0.90 17.27 0.12
N TYR A 95 -2.02 17.94 0.37
CA TYR A 95 -3.34 17.48 -0.06
C TYR A 95 -3.68 17.85 -1.51
N TYR A 96 -3.09 18.91 -2.05
CA TYR A 96 -3.39 19.40 -3.40
C TYR A 96 -2.26 19.13 -4.39
N TYR A 97 -1.09 18.75 -3.90
CA TYR A 97 0.08 18.48 -4.72
C TYR A 97 -0.11 17.20 -5.54
N ARG A 98 -0.13 17.35 -6.86
CA ARG A 98 -0.10 16.21 -7.78
C ARG A 98 1.34 15.88 -8.15
N SER A 99 1.76 14.65 -7.87
CA SER A 99 3.07 14.17 -8.35
C SER A 99 3.06 14.14 -9.89
N PRO A 100 4.13 14.55 -10.60
CA PRO A 100 4.12 14.52 -12.06
C PRO A 100 3.89 13.09 -12.58
N GLY A 101 2.87 12.93 -13.43
CA GLY A 101 2.41 11.63 -13.93
C GLY A 101 1.69 10.74 -12.90
N GLY A 102 1.38 11.28 -11.71
CA GLY A 102 0.73 10.59 -10.61
C GLY A 102 -0.60 11.24 -10.19
N GLU A 103 -1.01 10.95 -8.96
CA GLU A 103 -2.23 11.46 -8.34
C GLU A 103 -1.95 12.65 -7.40
N VAL A 104 -3.04 13.31 -6.99
CA VAL A 104 -3.06 14.39 -5.98
C VAL A 104 -2.81 13.86 -4.57
#